data_AF-A0A659UI92-F1
#
_entry.id   AF-A0A659UI92-F1
#
_cell.length_a   1.000
_cell.length_b   1.000
_cell.length_c   1.000
_cell.angle_alpha   90.00
_cell.angle_beta   90.00
_cell.angle_gamma   90.00
#
_symmetry.space_group_name_H-M   'P 1'
#
loop_
_entity.id
_entity.type
_entity.pdbx_description
1 polymer ?
#
loop_
_entity_poly.entity_id
_entity_poly.type
_entity_poly.pdbx_seq_one_letter_code
_entity_poly.pdbx_strand_id
1 'polypeptide(L)' 'MTSMKGSEMTTVEAVPAEVDVAIVGAGMAGTTLAMALGKTERKVALIEPRR' A
#
# COMPACT_ATOMS: atom_id res chain seq x y z
N MET A 1 29.25 -7.48 -3.58
CA MET A 1 28.04 -6.80 -4.10
C MET A 1 27.46 -5.97 -2.97
N THR A 2 27.62 -4.65 -3.03
CA THR A 2 27.11 -3.75 -1.99
C THR A 2 25.62 -3.52 -2.27
N SER A 3 24.77 -3.91 -1.31
CA SER A 3 23.32 -3.68 -1.38
C SER A 3 23.06 -2.18 -1.48
N MET A 4 22.45 -1.75 -2.59
CA MET A 4 21.92 -0.40 -2.72
C MET A 4 20.79 -0.25 -1.70
N LYS A 5 21.02 0.58 -0.69
CA LYS A 5 20.02 1.00 0.29
C LYS A 5 18.82 1.55 -0.47
N GLY A 6 17.69 0.84 -0.36
CA GLY A 6 16.44 1.19 -1.03
C GLY A 6 16.09 2.65 -0.79
N SER A 7 15.79 3.32 -1.90
CA SER A 7 15.36 4.71 -2.01
C SER A 7 14.44 5.10 -0.86
N GLU A 8 14.75 6.23 -0.25
CA GLU A 8 13.91 6.95 0.71
C GLU A 8 12.50 7.09 0.10
N MET A 9 11.55 6.25 0.54
CA MET A 9 10.15 6.43 0.16
C MET A 9 9.65 7.62 0.96
N THR A 10 9.45 8.73 0.26
CA THR A 10 8.78 9.92 0.79
C THR A 10 7.50 9.48 1.48
N THR A 11 7.46 9.65 2.80
CA THR A 11 6.24 9.40 3.57
C THR A 11 5.33 10.58 3.26
N VAL A 12 4.51 10.44 2.22
CA VAL A 12 3.42 11.39 1.99
C VAL A 12 2.49 11.28 3.19
N GLU A 13 2.22 12.40 3.86
CA GLU A 13 1.14 12.44 4.85
C GLU A 13 -0.12 11.97 4.16
N ALA A 14 -0.71 10.88 4.65
CA ALA A 14 -1.92 10.32 4.10
C ALA A 14 -3.05 11.32 4.36
N VAL A 15 -3.37 12.12 3.34
CA VAL A 15 -4.59 12.92 3.34
C VAL A 15 -5.77 11.95 3.43
N PRO A 16 -6.80 12.20 4.26
CA PRO A 16 -8.00 11.38 4.29
C PRO A 16 -8.56 11.23 2.87
N ALA A 17 -8.57 10.01 2.36
CA ALA A 17 -9.07 9.68 1.03
C ALA A 17 -10.35 8.87 1.16
N GLU A 18 -11.38 9.24 0.42
CA GLU A 18 -12.56 8.39 0.24
C GLU A 18 -12.17 7.19 -0.64
N VAL A 19 -12.22 6.01 -0.04
CA VAL A 19 -11.90 4.74 -0.68
C VAL A 19 -13.04 3.76 -0.50
N ASP A 20 -13.23 2.89 -1.49
CA ASP A 20 -14.24 1.84 -1.43
C ASP A 20 -13.77 0.67 -0.55
N VAL A 21 -12.45 0.44 -0.52
CA VAL A 21 -11.83 -0.65 0.25
C VAL A 21 -10.55 -0.16 0.91
N ALA A 22 -10.42 -0.39 2.22
CA ALA A 22 -9.18 -0.22 2.97
C ALA A 22 -8.64 -1.60 3.39
N ILE A 23 -7.38 -1.87 3.06
CA ILE A 23 -6.66 -3.11 3.40
C ILE A 23 -5.58 -2.77 4.42
N VAL A 24 -5.54 -3.49 5.54
CA VAL A 24 -4.52 -3.31 6.59
C VAL A 24 -3.54 -4.49 6.57
N GLY A 25 -2.25 -4.17 6.45
CA GLY A 25 -1.12 -5.09 6.29
C GLY A 25 -0.68 -5.20 4.83
N ALA A 26 0.48 -4.63 4.49
CA ALA A 26 1.08 -4.65 3.15
C ALA A 26 2.06 -5.82 2.94
N GLY A 27 1.92 -6.90 3.70
CA GLY A 27 2.57 -8.18 3.41
C GLY A 27 2.06 -8.83 2.11
N MET A 28 2.49 -10.06 1.85
CA MET A 28 2.15 -10.80 0.63
C MET A 28 0.64 -10.88 0.38
N ALA A 29 -0.14 -11.16 1.42
CA ALA A 29 -1.59 -11.30 1.31
C ALA A 29 -2.27 -9.96 0.95
N GLY A 30 -1.95 -8.89 1.70
CA GLY A 30 -2.58 -7.59 1.47
C GLY A 30 -2.17 -6.95 0.16
N THR A 31 -0.91 -7.09 -0.24
CA THR A 31 -0.45 -6.64 -1.57
C THR A 31 -1.14 -7.42 -2.69
N THR A 32 -1.22 -8.76 -2.58
CA THR A 32 -1.89 -9.59 -3.58
C THR A 32 -3.38 -9.21 -3.71
N LEU A 33 -4.05 -8.99 -2.59
CA LEU A 33 -5.44 -8.56 -2.56
C LEU A 33 -5.60 -7.16 -3.18
N ALA A 34 -4.73 -6.21 -2.84
CA ALA A 34 -4.74 -4.87 -3.42
C ALA A 34 -4.54 -4.91 -4.95
N MET A 35 -3.65 -5.78 -5.45
CA MET A 35 -3.43 -5.98 -6.88
C MET A 35 -4.62 -6.64 -7.58
N ALA A 36 -5.29 -7.58 -6.93
CA ALA A 36 -6.49 -8.21 -7.48
C ALA A 36 -7.66 -7.21 -7.58
N LEU A 37 -7.87 -6.43 -6.53
CA LEU A 37 -8.93 -5.42 -6.47
C LEU A 37 -8.62 -4.17 -7.29
N GLY A 38 -7.35 -3.77 -7.45
CA GLY A 38 -6.96 -2.62 -8.28
C GLY A 38 -7.25 -2.81 -9.78
N LYS A 39 -7.55 -4.03 -10.24
CA LYS A 39 -8.00 -4.33 -11.61
C LYS A 39 -9.50 -4.12 -11.81
N THR A 40 -10.21 -3.80 -10.74
CA THR A 40 -11.64 -3.52 -10.75
C THR A 40 -11.87 -2.02 -10.58
N GLU A 41 -13.06 -1.51 -10.89
CA GLU A 41 -13.41 -0.09 -10.66
C GLU A 41 -13.60 0.25 -9.16
N ARG A 42 -12.64 -0.09 -8.29
CA ARG A 42 -12.66 0.22 -6.86
C ARG A 42 -11.41 0.98 -6.48
N LYS A 43 -11.58 2.05 -5.72
CA LYS A 43 -10.50 2.80 -5.08
C LYS A 43 -10.04 2.03 -3.84
N VAL A 44 -8.83 1.48 -3.91
CA VAL A 44 -8.28 0.64 -2.85
C VAL A 44 -7.11 1.35 -2.15
N ALA A 45 -7.19 1.48 -0.82
CA ALA A 45 -6.05 1.88 0.01
C ALA A 45 -5.39 0.64 0.63
N LEU A 46 -4.06 0.56 0.58
CA LEU A 46 -3.26 -0.43 1.28
C LEU A 46 -2.44 0.27 2.38
N ILE A 47 -2.63 -0.14 3.63
CA ILE A 47 -2.10 0.51 4.82
C ILE A 47 -1.16 -0.46 5.53
N GLU A 48 0.12 -0.11 5.64
CA GLU A 48 1.10 -0.82 6.49
C GLU A 48 1.37 -0.01 7.75
N PRO A 49 0.77 -0.36 8.90
CA PRO A 49 1.07 0.30 10.15
C PRO A 49 2.50 -0.03 10.59
N ARG A 50 3.40 0.95 10.43
CA ARG A 50 4.74 0.89 11.03
C ARG A 50 4.61 1.18 12.53
N ARG A 51 5.25 0.36 13.37
CA ARG A 51 5.45 0.68 14.79
C ARG A 51 6.62 1.64 14.98
#